data_AF-A0A553DYR5-F1
#
_entry.id   AF-A0A553DYR5-F1
#
_cell.length_a   1.000
_cell.length_b   1.000
_cell.length_c   1.000
_cell.angle_alpha   90.00
_cell.angle_beta   90.00
_cell.angle_gamma   90.00
#
_symmetry.space_group_name_H-M   'P 1'
#
loop_
_entity.id
_entity.type
_entity.pdbx_description
1 polymer ?
#
loop_
_entity_poly.entity_id
_entity_poly.type
_entity_poly.pdbx_seq_one_letter_code
_entity_poly.pdbx_strand_id
1 'polypeptide(L)' 'MNIQEIKKQLPTGAIKEIANLSGVHYATVQGFFNGKQTKEDVRIIEVTAEYLENYKKKKSKATAKLQAVASA' A
#
# COMPACT_ATOMS: atom_id res chain seq x y z
N MET A 1 4.67 -5.25 -15.33
CA MET A 1 4.72 -5.16 -13.85
C MET A 1 4.03 -6.37 -13.26
N ASN A 2 4.64 -7.06 -12.30
CA ASN A 2 3.99 -8.16 -11.61
C ASN A 2 3.27 -7.64 -10.35
N ILE A 3 1.98 -7.34 -10.46
CA ILE A 3 1.20 -6.76 -9.36
C ILE A 3 1.14 -7.69 -8.13
N GLN A 4 1.27 -9.00 -8.32
CA GLN A 4 1.29 -9.97 -7.23
C GLN A 4 2.58 -9.85 -6.38
N GLU A 5 3.70 -9.42 -6.97
CA GLU A 5 4.93 -9.14 -6.21
C GLU A 5 4.79 -7.85 -5.39
N ILE A 6 4.14 -6.82 -5.95
CA ILE A 6 3.83 -5.59 -5.22
C ILE A 6 2.89 -5.90 -4.04
N LYS A 7 1.90 -6.77 -4.25
CA LYS A 7 0.98 -7.22 -3.19
C LYS A 7 1.72 -7.82 -1.98
N LYS A 8 2.84 -8.53 -2.19
CA LYS A 8 3.64 -9.11 -1.10
C LYS A 8 4.34 -8.06 -0.23
N GLN A 9 4.57 -6.86 -0.77
CA GLN A 9 5.20 -5.76 -0.02
C GLN A 9 4.19 -4.95 0.80
N LEU A 10 2.90 -5.17 0.57
CA LEU A 10 1.84 -4.46 1.26
C LEU A 10 1.67 -5.00 2.69
N PRO A 11 1.58 -4.13 3.71
CA PRO A 11 1.20 -4.55 5.05
C PRO A 11 -0.25 -5.05 5.08
N THR A 12 -0.57 -5.82 6.12
CA THR A 12 -1.94 -6.25 6.39
C THR A 12 -2.89 -5.07 6.43
N GLY A 13 -4.01 -5.16 5.70
CA GLY A 13 -5.03 -4.09 5.62
C GLY A 13 -4.79 -3.07 4.52
N ALA A 14 -3.61 -3.02 3.89
CA ALA A 14 -3.28 -2.02 2.88
C ALA A 14 -4.25 -1.98 1.69
N ILE A 15 -4.76 -3.13 1.22
CA ILE A 15 -5.74 -3.18 0.10
C ILE A 15 -7.01 -2.38 0.46
N LYS A 16 -7.45 -2.43 1.72
CA LYS A 16 -8.61 -1.66 2.19
C LYS A 16 -8.30 -0.17 2.26
N GLU A 17 -7.11 0.19 2.72
CA GLU A 17 -6.67 1.59 2.77
C GLU A 17 -6.49 2.16 1.36
N ILE A 18 -5.89 1.43 0.44
CA ILE A 18 -5.76 1.81 -0.98
C ILE A 18 -7.13 1.97 -1.62
N ALA A 19 -8.09 1.09 -1.35
CA ALA A 19 -9.46 1.24 -1.82
C ALA A 19 -10.10 2.54 -1.32
N ASN A 20 -9.93 2.86 -0.04
CA ASN A 20 -10.44 4.11 0.54
C ASN A 20 -9.77 5.35 -0.06
N LEU A 21 -8.43 5.34 -0.19
CA LEU A 21 -7.64 6.46 -0.74
C LEU A 21 -7.91 6.69 -2.22
N SER A 22 -8.06 5.60 -2.98
CA SER A 22 -8.37 5.67 -4.40
C SER A 22 -9.84 5.92 -4.68
N GLY A 23 -10.75 5.76 -3.71
CA GLY A 23 -12.19 5.79 -3.95
C GLY A 23 -12.69 4.64 -4.85
N VAL A 24 -11.86 3.63 -5.11
CA VAL A 24 -12.22 2.45 -5.91
C VAL A 24 -12.78 1.38 -4.97
N HIS A 25 -13.85 0.70 -5.41
CA HIS A 25 -14.47 -0.36 -4.61
C HIS A 25 -13.46 -1.45 -4.20
N TYR A 26 -13.50 -1.88 -2.94
CA TYR A 26 -12.53 -2.83 -2.37
C TYR A 26 -12.35 -4.09 -3.22
N ALA A 27 -13.46 -4.69 -3.68
CA ALA A 27 -13.40 -5.91 -4.49
C ALA A 27 -12.65 -5.71 -5.83
N THR A 28 -12.73 -4.51 -6.40
CA THR A 28 -12.01 -4.14 -7.63
C THR A 28 -10.52 -4.04 -7.37
N VAL A 29 -10.13 -3.36 -6.29
CA VAL A 29 -8.71 -3.25 -5.87
C VAL A 29 -8.15 -4.63 -5.51
N GLN A 30 -8.91 -5.45 -4.77
CA GLN A 30 -8.51 -6.82 -4.44
C GLN A 30 -8.35 -7.68 -5.69
N GLY A 31 -9.28 -7.57 -6.65
CA GLY A 31 -9.19 -8.24 -7.95
C GLY A 31 -7.95 -7.84 -8.73
N PHE A 32 -7.65 -6.55 -8.76
CA PHE A 32 -6.44 -6.00 -9.39
C PHE A 32 -5.16 -6.62 -8.82
N PHE A 33 -5.01 -6.64 -7.49
CA PHE A 33 -3.86 -7.28 -6.85
C PHE A 33 -3.81 -8.80 -7.03
N ASN A 34 -4.91 -9.44 -7.45
CA ASN A 34 -4.95 -10.84 -7.83
C ASN A 34 -4.70 -11.07 -9.35
N GLY A 35 -4.43 -10.01 -10.12
CA GLY A 35 -4.10 -10.09 -11.54
C GLY A 35 -5.27 -9.84 -12.49
N LYS A 36 -6.43 -9.39 -11.99
CA LYS A 36 -7.56 -8.99 -12.86
C LYS A 36 -7.34 -7.58 -13.40
N GLN A 37 -7.65 -7.36 -14.66
CA GLN A 37 -7.66 -6.03 -15.25
C GLN A 37 -8.94 -5.27 -14.87
N THR A 38 -8.82 -3.97 -14.66
CA THR A 38 -9.93 -3.05 -14.46
C THR A 38 -9.68 -1.72 -15.17
N LYS A 39 -10.75 -0.95 -15.41
CA LYS A 39 -10.62 0.41 -15.96
C LYS A 39 -9.89 1.37 -15.00
N GLU A 40 -9.82 1.00 -13.73
CA GLU A 40 -9.19 1.78 -12.67
C GLU A 40 -7.69 1.44 -12.46
N ASP A 41 -7.08 0.60 -13.32
CA ASP A 41 -5.71 0.09 -13.13
C ASP A 41 -4.70 1.20 -12.83
N VAL A 42 -4.68 2.26 -13.65
CA VAL A 42 -3.75 3.40 -13.50
C VAL A 42 -3.92 4.07 -12.13
N ARG A 43 -5.18 4.34 -11.75
CA ARG A 43 -5.51 4.97 -10.47
C ARG A 43 -5.09 4.11 -9.27
N ILE A 44 -5.31 2.80 -9.36
CA ILE A 44 -4.89 1.87 -8.30
C ILE A 44 -3.35 1.85 -8.20
N ILE A 45 -2.64 1.86 -9.33
CA ILE A 45 -1.17 1.88 -9.37
C ILE A 45 -0.62 3.14 -8.70
N GLU A 46 -1.13 4.32 -9.08
CA GLU A 46 -0.68 5.62 -8.53
C GLU A 46 -0.85 5.67 -7.01
N VAL A 47 -2.06 5.38 -6.52
CA VAL A 47 -2.36 5.40 -5.09
C VAL A 47 -1.55 4.34 -4.33
N THR A 48 -1.30 3.18 -4.93
CA THR A 48 -0.46 2.14 -4.33
C THR A 48 0.99 2.59 -4.18
N ALA A 49 1.53 3.29 -5.18
CA ALA A 49 2.89 3.83 -5.14
C ALA A 49 3.04 4.86 -4.02
N GLU A 50 2.11 5.82 -3.95
CA GLU A 50 2.07 6.84 -2.88
C GLU A 50 1.91 6.21 -1.49
N TYR A 51 1.04 5.20 -1.38
CA TYR A 51 0.83 4.46 -0.14
C TYR A 51 2.14 3.83 0.36
N LEU A 52 2.84 3.10 -0.51
CA LEU A 52 4.08 2.41 -0.17
C LEU A 52 5.20 3.39 0.20
N GLU A 53 5.32 4.50 -0.52
CA GLU A 53 6.29 5.56 -0.19
C GLU A 53 6.03 6.12 1.22
N ASN A 54 4.78 6.47 1.50
CA ASN A 54 4.37 7.01 2.79
C ASN A 54 4.54 5.98 3.92
N TYR A 55 4.21 4.72 3.66
CA TYR A 55 4.40 3.63 4.63
C TYR A 55 5.87 3.45 5.00
N LYS A 56 6.78 3.43 4.01
CA LYS A 56 8.23 3.33 4.26
C LYS A 56 8.75 4.52 5.07
N LYS A 57 8.34 5.74 4.73
CA LYS A 57 8.69 6.96 5.49
C LYS A 57 8.20 6.89 6.93
N LYS A 58 6.93 6.51 7.15
CA LYS A 58 6.33 6.39 8.49
C LYS A 58 7.03 5.32 9.32
N LYS A 59 7.29 4.14 8.74
CA LYS A 59 7.98 3.03 9.41
C LYS A 59 9.39 3.45 9.84
N SER A 60 10.18 4.03 8.94
CA SER A 60 11.53 4.52 9.26
C SER A 60 11.51 5.54 10.41
N LYS A 61 10.62 6.53 10.37
CA LYS A 61 10.46 7.52 11.44
C LYS A 61 10.04 6.88 12.77
N ALA A 62 9.12 5.93 12.75
CA ALA A 62 8.66 5.24 13.95
C ALA A 62 9.77 4.39 14.58
N THR A 63 10.53 3.65 13.76
CA THR A 63 11.69 2.87 14.23
C THR A 63 12.76 3.77 14.86
N ALA A 64 13.11 4.89 14.23
CA ALA A 64 14.09 5.82 14.77
C ALA A 64 13.65 6.40 16.13
N LYS A 65 12.36 6.75 16.28
CA LYS A 65 11.81 7.21 17.56
C LYS A 65 11.86 6.14 18.63
N LEU A 66 11.50 4.89 18.31
CA LEU A 66 11.57 3.78 19.26
C LEU A 66 13.00 3.52 19.72
N GLN A 67 13.99 3.57 18.82
CA GLN A 67 15.41 3.43 19.17
C GLN A 67 15.87 4.54 20.11
N ALA A 68 15.52 5.80 19.82
CA ALA A 68 15.87 6.93 20.68
C ALA A 68 15.30 6.81 22.09
N VAL A 69 14.08 6.28 22.25
CA VAL A 69 13.46 6.03 23.56
C VAL A 69 14.11 4.84 24.27
N ALA A 70 14.51 3.79 23.55
CA ALA A 70 15.10 2.60 24.15
C ALA A 70 16.58 2.77 24.55
N SER A 71 17.28 3.73 23.97
CA SER A 71 18.68 4.05 24.29
C SER A 71 18.84 5.20 25.29
N ALA A 72 17.74 5.79 25.76
CA ALA A 72 17.70 6.82 26.80
C ALA A 72 17.47 6.18 28.18
#